data_AF-A0A0R0D9C1-F1
#
_entry.id   AF-A0A0R0D9C1-F1
#
_cell.length_a   1.000
_cell.length_b   1.000
_cell.length_c   1.000
_cell.angle_alpha   90.00
_cell.angle_beta   90.00
_cell.angle_gamma   90.00
#
_symmetry.space_group_name_H-M   'P 1'
#
loop_
_entity.id
_entity.type
_entity.pdbx_description
1 polymer ?
#
loop_
_entity_poly.entity_id
_entity_poly.type
_entity_poly.pdbx_seq_one_letter_code
_entity_poly.pdbx_strand_id
1 'polypeptide(L)'
;MWQQLWRQAERDPRRLLARLGLDEAAARLSEEAAAQFITRVPQGFINRMRRGDLNDPLLRQVLPVTDELAVVPGFSLDAVGDGAARKATGVIQKYQGRALLVTTGSCAVHCRYCFRRHFDYAGENAARGNWAEAVASIANDPSIDEVILSGGDPLSLLTSKLAELTDLLAQIPHIRRLRIHTRLPVVLPERVDAELLDWLRALPWPVSLVIHANHANEFDASVFEAMNALRSTGITLLNEAVLLAGVNDSVDALCALSETSFAAGVLPYYLFQLDRVQGTAHFEVSDERAAQLIAGVRARLSGYLVPRLAREIAGEASKRPL
;
A
#
# COMPACT_ATOMS: atom_id res chain seq x y z
N MET A 1 -8.00 20.77 1.88
CA MET A 1 -6.86 21.09 0.97
C MET A 1 -6.42 19.86 0.18
N TRP A 2 -6.06 18.75 0.82
CA TRP A 2 -5.62 17.50 0.16
C TRP A 2 -6.62 16.90 -0.84
N GLN A 3 -7.93 16.98 -0.58
CA GLN A 3 -8.95 16.46 -1.50
C GLN A 3 -8.96 17.18 -2.86
N GLN A 4 -8.56 18.45 -2.90
CA GLN A 4 -8.41 19.19 -4.15
C GLN A 4 -7.20 18.66 -4.93
N LEU A 5 -6.07 18.49 -4.27
CA LEU A 5 -4.85 17.91 -4.86
C LEU A 5 -5.10 16.49 -5.37
N TRP A 6 -5.87 15.69 -4.64
CA TRP A 6 -6.28 14.37 -5.09
C TRP A 6 -7.18 14.43 -6.35
N ARG A 7 -8.15 15.36 -6.40
CA ARG A 7 -8.97 15.55 -7.61
C ARG A 7 -8.14 15.98 -8.83
N GLN A 8 -7.03 16.67 -8.60
CA GLN A 8 -6.08 17.12 -9.61
C GLN A 8 -5.03 16.07 -10.01
N ALA A 9 -5.08 14.87 -9.43
CA ALA A 9 -4.17 13.78 -9.81
C ALA A 9 -4.25 13.51 -11.32
N GLU A 10 -3.08 13.30 -11.94
CA GLU A 10 -2.98 12.99 -13.36
C GLU A 10 -3.60 11.62 -13.62
N ARG A 11 -4.45 11.54 -14.65
CA ARG A 11 -5.18 10.33 -15.04
C ARG A 11 -4.88 9.89 -16.45
N ASP A 12 -4.19 10.73 -17.21
CA ASP A 12 -3.77 10.45 -18.57
C ASP A 12 -2.27 10.10 -18.58
N PRO A 13 -1.89 8.84 -18.88
CA PRO A 13 -0.49 8.45 -18.95
C PRO A 13 0.30 9.20 -20.04
N ARG A 14 -0.36 9.72 -21.10
CA ARG A 14 0.30 10.56 -22.12
C ARG A 14 0.71 11.90 -21.52
N ARG A 15 -0.17 12.54 -20.75
CA ARG A 15 0.14 13.80 -20.04
C ARG A 15 1.20 13.60 -18.97
N LEU A 16 1.19 12.46 -18.28
CA LEU A 16 2.26 12.09 -17.34
C LEU A 16 3.62 12.06 -18.05
N LEU A 17 3.73 11.35 -19.17
CA LEU A 17 4.97 11.29 -19.96
C LEU A 17 5.41 12.66 -20.48
N ALA A 18 4.49 13.46 -21.01
CA ALA A 18 4.78 14.81 -21.51
C ALA A 18 5.35 15.72 -20.40
N ARG A 19 4.79 15.68 -19.19
CA ARG A 19 5.31 16.42 -18.02
C ARG A 19 6.76 16.05 -17.69
N LEU A 20 7.10 14.78 -17.86
CA LEU A 20 8.43 14.24 -17.64
C LEU A 20 9.37 14.43 -18.83
N GLY A 21 8.93 15.01 -19.95
CA GLY A 21 9.74 15.17 -21.16
C GLY A 21 10.00 13.85 -21.87
N LEU A 22 9.01 12.95 -21.85
CA LEU A 22 9.06 11.60 -22.41
C LEU A 22 7.99 11.40 -23.50
N ASP A 23 7.66 12.45 -24.25
CA ASP A 23 6.60 12.44 -25.27
C ASP A 23 6.75 11.30 -26.28
N GLU A 24 7.98 11.01 -26.72
CA GLU A 24 8.29 9.91 -27.64
C GLU A 24 7.96 8.52 -27.06
N ALA A 25 7.97 8.38 -25.72
CA ALA A 25 7.60 7.14 -25.06
C ALA A 25 6.09 6.88 -25.09
N ALA A 26 5.26 7.90 -25.43
CA ALA A 26 3.81 7.75 -25.50
C ALA A 26 3.37 6.76 -26.59
N ALA A 27 4.22 6.48 -27.58
CA ALA A 27 3.98 5.44 -28.59
C ALA A 27 4.06 4.00 -28.01
N ARG A 28 4.69 3.83 -26.83
CA ARG A 28 4.83 2.53 -26.15
C ARG A 28 3.78 2.30 -25.06
N LEU A 29 2.87 3.25 -24.86
CA LEU A 29 1.77 3.10 -23.92
C LEU A 29 0.78 2.04 -24.41
N SER A 30 0.34 1.19 -23.50
CA SER A 30 -0.76 0.27 -23.76
C SER A 30 -2.09 0.92 -23.38
N GLU A 31 -2.89 1.29 -24.38
CA GLU A 31 -4.23 1.83 -24.17
C GLU A 31 -5.16 0.81 -23.51
N GLU A 32 -5.01 -0.47 -23.87
CA GLU A 32 -5.77 -1.55 -23.26
C GLU A 32 -5.42 -1.73 -21.77
N ALA A 33 -4.13 -1.72 -21.41
CA ALA A 33 -3.72 -1.83 -20.01
C ALA A 33 -4.13 -0.59 -19.20
N ALA A 34 -4.14 0.60 -19.82
CA ALA A 34 -4.65 1.83 -19.22
C ALA A 34 -6.17 1.81 -19.03
N ALA A 35 -6.91 1.13 -19.90
CA ALA A 35 -8.36 0.95 -19.77
C ALA A 35 -8.72 -0.10 -18.69
N GLN A 36 -7.98 -1.21 -18.61
CA GLN A 36 -8.20 -2.25 -17.60
C GLN A 36 -7.91 -1.76 -16.17
N PHE A 37 -6.89 -0.92 -16.02
CA PHE A 37 -6.55 -0.32 -14.73
C PHE A 37 -6.17 1.14 -14.96
N ILE A 38 -7.03 2.08 -14.56
CA ILE A 38 -6.84 3.49 -14.89
C ILE A 38 -5.60 4.07 -14.24
N THR A 39 -4.94 5.01 -14.90
CA THR A 39 -3.85 5.77 -14.30
C THR A 39 -4.40 6.76 -13.28
N ARG A 40 -3.73 6.90 -12.15
CA ARG A 40 -3.97 7.96 -11.18
C ARG A 40 -2.69 8.23 -10.41
N VAL A 41 -2.14 9.45 -10.53
CA VAL A 41 -0.87 9.83 -9.91
C VAL A 41 -0.96 11.26 -9.35
N PRO A 42 -0.80 11.47 -8.03
CA PRO A 42 -0.78 12.81 -7.46
C PRO A 42 0.39 13.65 -7.97
N GLN A 43 0.20 14.96 -8.11
CA GLN A 43 1.23 15.86 -8.64
C GLN A 43 2.54 15.82 -7.81
N GLY A 44 2.43 15.77 -6.48
CA GLY A 44 3.62 15.67 -5.60
C GLY A 44 4.41 14.38 -5.81
N PHE A 45 3.76 13.28 -6.21
CA PHE A 45 4.46 12.04 -6.58
C PHE A 45 5.16 12.17 -7.94
N ILE A 46 4.52 12.83 -8.92
CA ILE A 46 5.14 13.12 -10.23
C ILE A 46 6.38 14.00 -10.09
N ASN A 47 6.33 15.00 -9.21
CA ASN A 47 7.43 15.95 -9.02
C ASN A 47 8.72 15.30 -8.49
N ARG A 48 8.63 14.11 -7.88
CA ARG A 48 9.78 13.32 -7.41
C ARG A 48 10.42 12.45 -8.50
N MET A 49 9.75 12.27 -9.64
CA MET A 49 10.28 11.49 -10.75
C MET A 49 11.38 12.25 -11.48
N ARG A 50 12.40 11.53 -11.93
CA ARG A 50 13.47 12.08 -12.76
C ARG A 50 12.95 12.39 -14.17
N ARG A 51 12.97 13.66 -14.56
CA ARG A 51 12.61 14.08 -15.94
C ARG A 51 13.57 13.46 -16.96
N GLY A 52 13.03 13.03 -18.10
CA GLY A 52 13.77 12.40 -19.19
C GLY A 52 14.19 10.95 -18.94
N ASP A 53 13.80 10.35 -17.82
CA ASP A 53 14.17 8.97 -17.47
C ASP A 53 12.95 8.04 -17.50
N LEU A 54 12.83 7.24 -18.55
CA LEU A 54 11.76 6.24 -18.68
C LEU A 54 11.92 5.09 -17.67
N ASN A 55 13.12 4.89 -17.14
CA ASN A 55 13.41 3.85 -16.16
C ASN A 55 13.34 4.37 -14.73
N ASP A 56 12.85 5.59 -14.51
CA ASP A 56 12.63 6.13 -13.18
C ASP A 56 11.79 5.15 -12.33
N PRO A 57 12.26 4.77 -11.13
CA PRO A 57 11.62 3.73 -10.31
C PRO A 57 10.24 4.13 -9.80
N LEU A 58 9.91 5.43 -9.73
CA LEU A 58 8.57 5.90 -9.36
C LEU A 58 7.64 5.84 -10.57
N LEU A 59 8.12 6.22 -11.76
CA LEU A 59 7.35 6.13 -13.01
C LEU A 59 6.95 4.69 -13.31
N ARG A 60 7.89 3.74 -13.17
CA ARG A 60 7.63 2.31 -13.39
C ARG A 60 6.50 1.77 -12.51
N GLN A 61 6.28 2.33 -11.33
CA GLN A 61 5.20 1.91 -10.42
C GLN A 61 3.80 2.36 -10.86
N VAL A 62 3.68 3.30 -11.81
CA VAL A 62 2.41 3.94 -12.17
C VAL A 62 2.11 3.99 -13.67
N LEU A 63 3.11 3.79 -14.53
CA LEU A 63 2.95 3.83 -15.99
C LEU A 63 2.39 2.50 -16.53
N PRO A 64 1.25 2.52 -17.24
CA PRO A 64 0.72 1.30 -17.87
C PRO A 64 1.62 0.82 -19.01
N VAL A 65 1.91 -0.48 -19.04
CA VAL A 65 2.73 -1.12 -20.08
C VAL A 65 2.02 -2.31 -20.73
N THR A 66 2.43 -2.68 -21.95
CA THR A 66 1.85 -3.81 -22.69
C THR A 66 2.02 -5.14 -21.97
N ASP A 67 3.10 -5.31 -21.22
CA ASP A 67 3.39 -6.56 -20.48
C ASP A 67 2.33 -6.90 -19.42
N GLU A 68 1.48 -5.94 -19.03
CA GLU A 68 0.34 -6.18 -18.14
C GLU A 68 -0.79 -6.99 -18.78
N LEU A 69 -0.81 -7.09 -20.11
CA LEU A 69 -1.79 -7.88 -20.85
C LEU A 69 -1.40 -9.36 -20.93
N ALA A 70 -0.16 -9.70 -20.57
CA ALA A 70 0.32 -11.07 -20.60
C ALA A 70 -0.41 -11.93 -19.57
N VAL A 71 -0.99 -13.04 -20.03
CA VAL A 71 -1.52 -14.10 -19.16
C VAL A 71 -0.38 -15.07 -18.88
N VAL A 72 0.10 -15.08 -17.64
CA VAL A 72 1.26 -15.88 -17.23
C VAL A 72 0.79 -17.00 -16.29
N PRO A 73 1.19 -18.27 -16.52
CA PRO A 73 0.84 -19.37 -15.62
C PRO A 73 1.25 -19.09 -14.16
N GLY A 74 0.36 -19.39 -13.23
CA GLY A 74 0.57 -19.12 -11.80
C GLY A 74 0.17 -17.72 -11.35
N PHE A 75 -0.25 -16.84 -12.26
CA PHE A 75 -0.85 -15.55 -11.93
C PHE A 75 -2.38 -15.62 -12.01
N SER A 76 -3.09 -15.17 -10.97
CA SER A 76 -4.56 -15.25 -10.87
C SER A 76 -5.20 -13.89 -10.61
N LEU A 77 -6.54 -13.81 -10.63
CA LEU A 77 -7.27 -12.58 -10.28
C LEU A 77 -7.35 -12.34 -8.76
N ASP A 78 -7.26 -13.40 -7.96
CA ASP A 78 -7.19 -13.37 -6.50
C ASP A 78 -5.94 -14.15 -6.05
N ALA A 79 -4.79 -13.48 -6.09
CA ALA A 79 -3.49 -14.09 -5.80
C ALA A 79 -3.31 -14.47 -4.33
N VAL A 80 -4.06 -13.83 -3.44
CA VAL A 80 -3.87 -13.91 -1.99
C VAL A 80 -5.03 -14.60 -1.29
N GLY A 81 -6.06 -15.04 -2.01
CA GLY A 81 -7.24 -15.71 -1.44
C GLY A 81 -8.12 -14.79 -0.59
N ASP A 82 -8.21 -13.50 -0.95
CA ASP A 82 -9.09 -12.54 -0.26
C ASP A 82 -10.56 -12.99 -0.32
N GLY A 83 -11.01 -13.53 -1.46
CA GLY A 83 -12.39 -13.98 -1.63
C GLY A 83 -12.74 -15.18 -0.76
N ALA A 84 -11.85 -16.18 -0.70
CA ALA A 84 -12.05 -17.38 0.12
C ALA A 84 -11.99 -17.07 1.63
N ALA A 85 -11.30 -16.00 2.03
CA ALA A 85 -11.16 -15.57 3.42
C ALA A 85 -12.24 -14.58 3.88
N ARG A 86 -13.23 -14.26 3.03
CA ARG A 86 -14.36 -13.38 3.38
C ARG A 86 -15.21 -13.99 4.50
N LYS A 87 -15.53 -13.18 5.50
CA LYS A 87 -16.41 -13.54 6.64
C LYS A 87 -17.73 -12.78 6.64
N ALA A 88 -17.69 -11.52 6.24
CA ALA A 88 -18.82 -10.64 6.06
C ALA A 88 -18.45 -9.61 4.99
N THR A 89 -19.40 -8.78 4.56
CA THR A 89 -19.12 -7.71 3.59
C THR A 89 -18.01 -6.80 4.09
N GLY A 90 -16.90 -6.77 3.34
CA GLY A 90 -15.69 -5.99 3.66
C GLY A 90 -14.89 -6.52 4.85
N VAL A 91 -15.14 -7.74 5.33
CA VAL A 91 -14.34 -8.39 6.40
C VAL A 91 -13.62 -9.62 5.85
N ILE A 92 -12.30 -9.59 5.93
CA ILE A 92 -11.40 -10.66 5.49
C ILE A 92 -10.61 -11.17 6.70
N GLN A 93 -10.67 -12.47 6.97
CA GLN A 93 -9.97 -13.10 8.09
C GLN A 93 -9.19 -14.31 7.62
N LYS A 94 -7.94 -14.08 7.23
CA LYS A 94 -6.99 -15.14 6.81
C LYS A 94 -6.29 -15.79 7.99
N TYR A 95 -6.16 -15.05 9.08
CA TYR A 95 -5.26 -15.38 10.16
C TYR A 95 -5.95 -15.28 11.51
N GLN A 96 -5.55 -16.14 12.44
CA GLN A 96 -6.01 -16.07 13.82
C GLN A 96 -5.63 -14.72 14.45
N GLY A 97 -6.51 -14.20 15.30
CA GLY A 97 -6.25 -12.99 16.08
C GLY A 97 -6.61 -11.69 15.39
N ARG A 98 -6.80 -11.67 14.06
CA ARG A 98 -6.90 -10.42 13.31
C ARG A 98 -7.86 -10.48 12.14
N ALA A 99 -8.61 -9.40 11.94
CA ALA A 99 -9.47 -9.21 10.79
C ALA A 99 -9.06 -7.95 10.02
N LEU A 100 -9.08 -8.06 8.70
CA LEU A 100 -8.90 -6.93 7.79
C LEU A 100 -10.27 -6.39 7.38
N LEU A 101 -10.46 -5.09 7.52
CA LEU A 101 -11.65 -4.37 7.10
C LEU A 101 -11.34 -3.58 5.83
N VAL A 102 -12.06 -3.88 4.75
CA VAL A 102 -12.03 -3.13 3.48
C VAL A 102 -12.85 -1.86 3.67
N THR A 103 -12.15 -0.77 4.00
CA THR A 103 -12.75 0.52 4.35
C THR A 103 -13.27 1.30 3.12
N THR A 104 -12.64 1.11 1.97
CA THR A 104 -12.93 1.82 0.72
C THR A 104 -12.23 1.13 -0.43
N GLY A 105 -12.71 1.33 -1.66
CA GLY A 105 -11.99 0.98 -2.90
C GLY A 105 -11.18 2.11 -3.52
N SER A 106 -11.18 3.29 -2.90
CA SER A 106 -10.49 4.45 -3.45
C SER A 106 -9.01 4.45 -3.08
N CYS A 107 -8.17 4.80 -4.05
CA CYS A 107 -6.74 5.09 -3.85
C CYS A 107 -6.38 6.48 -4.40
N ALA A 108 -5.39 7.13 -3.79
CA ALA A 108 -4.78 8.36 -4.31
C ALA A 108 -3.81 8.10 -5.47
N VAL A 109 -3.20 6.90 -5.51
CA VAL A 109 -2.31 6.44 -6.57
C VAL A 109 -2.71 5.03 -6.99
N HIS A 110 -2.66 4.73 -8.29
CA HIS A 110 -2.91 3.38 -8.80
C HIS A 110 -1.58 2.69 -9.12
N CYS A 111 -1.17 1.80 -8.21
CA CYS A 111 0.08 1.06 -8.31
C CYS A 111 -0.06 -0.06 -9.36
N ARG A 112 0.78 -0.09 -10.40
CA ARG A 112 0.69 -1.11 -11.45
C ARG A 112 0.94 -2.53 -10.96
N TYR A 113 1.55 -2.67 -9.78
CA TYR A 113 1.79 -3.93 -9.08
C TYR A 113 0.71 -4.26 -8.02
N CYS A 114 -0.43 -3.56 -7.99
CA CYS A 114 -1.47 -3.75 -6.97
C CYS A 114 -2.08 -5.17 -7.01
N PHE A 115 -1.89 -5.96 -5.94
CA PHE A 115 -2.46 -7.30 -5.81
C PHE A 115 -4.00 -7.31 -5.74
N ARG A 116 -4.63 -6.16 -5.45
CA ARG A 116 -6.10 -5.97 -5.44
C ARG A 116 -6.64 -5.25 -6.67
N ARG A 117 -5.89 -5.15 -7.76
CA ARG A 117 -6.36 -4.47 -8.98
C ARG A 117 -7.65 -5.07 -9.57
N HIS A 118 -7.94 -6.34 -9.28
CA HIS A 118 -9.14 -7.07 -9.72
C HIS A 118 -10.18 -7.30 -8.60
N PHE A 119 -9.98 -6.71 -7.42
CA PHE A 119 -10.85 -6.92 -6.26
C PHE A 119 -12.20 -6.21 -6.44
N ASP A 120 -13.31 -6.87 -6.05
CA ASP A 120 -14.66 -6.28 -6.12
C ASP A 120 -14.90 -5.27 -4.99
N TYR A 121 -14.29 -4.11 -5.14
CA TYR A 121 -14.49 -3.00 -4.20
C TYR A 121 -15.93 -2.46 -4.17
N ALA A 122 -16.72 -2.70 -5.22
CA ALA A 122 -18.10 -2.23 -5.25
C ALA A 122 -18.99 -3.11 -4.36
N GLY A 123 -18.82 -4.43 -4.41
CA GLY A 123 -19.50 -5.39 -3.56
C GLY A 123 -18.99 -5.39 -2.12
N GLU A 124 -17.69 -5.19 -1.90
CA GLU A 124 -17.05 -5.33 -0.57
C GLU A 124 -16.88 -4.01 0.21
N ASN A 125 -17.63 -2.97 -0.15
CA ASN A 125 -17.56 -1.68 0.54
C ASN A 125 -18.40 -1.65 1.83
N ALA A 126 -17.76 -2.01 2.95
CA ALA A 126 -18.40 -2.03 4.28
C ALA A 126 -18.99 -0.66 4.71
N ALA A 127 -18.48 0.45 4.15
CA ALA A 127 -18.96 1.80 4.48
C ALA A 127 -20.41 2.03 4.03
N ARG A 128 -20.88 1.32 2.98
CA ARG A 128 -22.24 1.50 2.43
C ARG A 128 -23.34 1.16 3.44
N GLY A 129 -23.07 0.21 4.33
CA GLY A 129 -23.99 -0.19 5.40
C GLY A 129 -23.67 0.46 6.75
N ASN A 130 -22.98 1.60 6.77
CA ASN A 130 -22.48 2.24 8.01
C ASN A 130 -21.71 1.25 8.89
N TRP A 131 -20.92 0.37 8.28
CA TRP A 131 -20.08 -0.63 8.96
C TRP A 131 -20.83 -1.70 9.77
N ALA A 132 -22.16 -1.68 9.81
CA ALA A 132 -22.95 -2.47 10.76
C ALA A 132 -22.67 -3.99 10.64
N GLU A 133 -22.69 -4.54 9.42
CA GLU A 133 -22.41 -5.96 9.17
C GLU A 133 -20.97 -6.33 9.56
N ALA A 134 -20.00 -5.49 9.20
CA ALA A 134 -18.58 -5.73 9.47
C ALA A 134 -18.27 -5.69 10.97
N VAL A 135 -18.77 -4.67 11.67
CA VAL A 135 -18.61 -4.50 13.12
C VAL A 135 -19.30 -5.64 13.87
N ALA A 136 -20.51 -6.04 13.46
CA ALA A 136 -21.21 -7.18 14.06
C ALA A 136 -20.44 -8.50 13.86
N SER A 137 -19.87 -8.72 12.67
CA SER A 137 -19.03 -9.89 12.41
C SER A 137 -17.81 -9.96 13.33
N ILE A 138 -17.16 -8.82 13.60
CA ILE A 138 -15.99 -8.75 14.50
C ILE A 138 -16.42 -8.91 15.97
N ALA A 139 -17.52 -8.28 16.37
CA ALA A 139 -18.06 -8.38 17.72
C ALA A 139 -18.45 -9.82 18.10
N ASN A 140 -18.92 -10.60 17.12
CA ASN A 140 -19.34 -11.99 17.30
C ASN A 140 -18.17 -12.99 17.32
N ASP A 141 -16.93 -12.58 17.00
CA ASP A 141 -15.74 -13.43 17.05
C ASP A 141 -14.75 -12.89 18.10
N PRO A 142 -14.80 -13.41 19.36
CA PRO A 142 -13.92 -12.98 20.44
C PRO A 142 -12.44 -13.36 20.23
N SER A 143 -12.12 -14.14 19.18
CA SER A 143 -10.73 -14.46 18.84
C SER A 143 -10.00 -13.31 18.14
N ILE A 144 -10.71 -12.26 17.68
CA ILE A 144 -10.15 -11.12 16.95
C ILE A 144 -9.71 -10.03 17.94
N ASP A 145 -8.42 -9.87 18.21
CA ASP A 145 -7.92 -8.80 19.07
C ASP A 145 -7.20 -7.66 18.31
N GLU A 146 -7.04 -7.80 17.00
CA GLU A 146 -6.51 -6.78 16.10
C GLU A 146 -7.46 -6.54 14.91
N VAL A 147 -7.76 -5.26 14.65
CA VAL A 147 -8.45 -4.86 13.41
C VAL A 147 -7.45 -4.13 12.51
N ILE A 148 -7.46 -4.49 11.23
CA ILE A 148 -6.60 -3.90 10.20
C ILE A 148 -7.47 -3.12 9.22
N LEU A 149 -7.35 -1.79 9.21
CA LEU A 149 -7.97 -0.96 8.20
C LEU A 149 -7.15 -1.06 6.91
N SER A 150 -7.79 -1.49 5.82
CA SER A 150 -7.19 -1.65 4.50
C SER A 150 -8.27 -1.47 3.42
N GLY A 151 -8.02 -1.98 2.22
CA GLY A 151 -8.91 -1.90 1.06
C GLY A 151 -8.15 -1.38 -0.14
N GLY A 152 -8.61 -0.26 -0.71
CA GLY A 152 -7.81 0.61 -1.55
C GLY A 152 -6.82 1.36 -0.67
N ASP A 153 -7.24 2.49 -0.10
CA ASP A 153 -6.48 3.21 0.92
C ASP A 153 -7.41 3.81 1.99
N PRO A 154 -7.36 3.35 3.26
CA PRO A 154 -8.23 3.84 4.33
C PRO A 154 -8.14 5.34 4.56
N LEU A 155 -6.95 5.95 4.43
CA LEU A 155 -6.81 7.39 4.65
C LEU A 155 -7.40 8.22 3.52
N SER A 156 -7.87 7.59 2.45
CA SER A 156 -8.67 8.24 1.43
C SER A 156 -10.09 8.60 1.93
N LEU A 157 -10.53 8.04 3.04
CA LEU A 157 -11.73 8.47 3.75
C LEU A 157 -11.54 9.82 4.44
N LEU A 158 -12.65 10.54 4.59
CA LEU A 158 -12.74 11.67 5.51
C LEU A 158 -12.41 11.20 6.93
N THR A 159 -11.76 12.06 7.71
CA THR A 159 -11.44 11.75 9.12
C THR A 159 -12.70 11.45 9.93
N SER A 160 -13.82 12.15 9.68
CA SER A 160 -15.12 11.84 10.30
C SER A 160 -15.62 10.41 10.03
N LYS A 161 -15.35 9.84 8.86
CA LYS A 161 -15.70 8.45 8.54
C LYS A 161 -14.78 7.43 9.20
N LEU A 162 -13.50 7.79 9.38
CA LEU A 162 -12.59 6.99 10.18
C LEU A 162 -13.02 7.00 11.66
N ALA A 163 -13.39 8.16 12.20
CA ALA A 163 -13.91 8.32 13.55
C ALA A 163 -15.18 7.48 13.77
N GLU A 164 -16.17 7.59 12.88
CA GLU A 164 -17.41 6.79 12.92
C GLU A 164 -17.13 5.28 13.03
N LEU A 165 -16.21 4.76 12.20
CA LEU A 165 -15.82 3.35 12.26
C LEU A 165 -15.12 3.01 13.58
N THR A 166 -14.17 3.83 14.01
CA THR A 166 -13.40 3.54 15.24
C THR A 166 -14.24 3.68 16.50
N ASP A 167 -15.26 4.54 16.53
CA ASP A 167 -16.20 4.67 17.65
C ASP A 167 -17.07 3.42 17.79
N LEU A 168 -17.44 2.79 16.67
CA LEU A 168 -18.14 1.51 16.67
C LEU A 168 -17.23 0.37 17.15
N LEU A 169 -15.98 0.33 16.68
CA LEU A 169 -15.01 -0.69 17.10
C LEU A 169 -14.62 -0.52 18.58
N ALA A 170 -14.58 0.70 19.11
CA ALA A 170 -14.25 0.98 20.51
C ALA A 170 -15.24 0.37 21.51
N GLN A 171 -16.46 0.04 21.05
CA GLN A 171 -17.46 -0.64 21.86
C GLN A 171 -17.21 -2.15 21.99
N ILE A 172 -16.27 -2.72 21.24
CA ILE A 172 -15.96 -4.15 21.24
C ILE A 172 -14.81 -4.44 22.24
N PRO A 173 -15.08 -5.08 23.39
CA PRO A 173 -14.10 -5.15 24.49
C PRO A 173 -12.85 -5.97 24.19
N HIS A 174 -12.91 -6.94 23.26
CA HIS A 174 -11.79 -7.82 22.94
C HIS A 174 -10.79 -7.22 21.94
N ILE A 175 -11.10 -6.06 21.32
CA ILE A 175 -10.14 -5.37 20.44
C ILE A 175 -9.07 -4.68 21.26
N ARG A 176 -7.81 -5.03 20.99
CA ARG A 176 -6.64 -4.55 21.74
C ARG A 176 -5.75 -3.60 20.95
N ARG A 177 -5.79 -3.66 19.61
CA ARG A 177 -4.92 -2.86 18.75
C ARG A 177 -5.55 -2.58 17.39
N LEU A 178 -5.14 -1.46 16.81
CA LEU A 178 -5.53 -1.06 15.46
C LEU A 178 -4.30 -1.01 14.56
N ARG A 179 -4.44 -1.52 13.35
CA ARG A 179 -3.44 -1.34 12.30
C ARG A 179 -4.07 -0.65 11.11
N ILE A 180 -3.35 0.28 10.49
CA ILE A 180 -3.83 1.02 9.32
C ILE A 180 -2.80 0.82 8.21
N HIS A 181 -3.21 0.23 7.08
CA HIS A 181 -2.36 0.11 5.89
C HIS A 181 -2.72 1.22 4.92
N THR A 182 -1.78 2.09 4.59
CA THR A 182 -2.05 3.26 3.75
C THR A 182 -0.83 3.62 2.91
N ARG A 183 -1.05 4.11 1.70
CA ARG A 183 0.00 4.69 0.87
C ARG A 183 -0.09 6.22 0.84
N LEU A 184 -1.21 6.80 1.28
CA LEU A 184 -1.49 8.23 1.17
C LEU A 184 -0.37 9.13 1.71
N PRO A 185 0.21 8.91 2.91
CA PRO A 185 1.27 9.79 3.42
C PRO A 185 2.53 9.82 2.53
N VAL A 186 2.75 8.79 1.70
CA VAL A 186 3.87 8.72 0.76
C VAL A 186 3.53 9.45 -0.56
N VAL A 187 2.29 9.35 -1.06
CA VAL A 187 1.93 9.91 -2.39
C VAL A 187 1.18 11.24 -2.35
N LEU A 188 0.55 11.57 -1.22
CA LEU A 188 -0.26 12.75 -0.96
C LEU A 188 -0.10 13.15 0.52
N PRO A 189 1.10 13.60 0.93
CA PRO A 189 1.43 13.90 2.33
C PRO A 189 0.51 14.95 2.98
N GLU A 190 -0.13 15.81 2.18
CA GLU A 190 -1.07 16.83 2.65
C GLU A 190 -2.33 16.24 3.30
N ARG A 191 -2.57 14.93 3.15
CA ARG A 191 -3.61 14.22 3.93
C ARG A 191 -3.32 14.23 5.42
N VAL A 192 -2.05 14.33 5.81
CA VAL A 192 -1.62 14.44 7.20
C VAL A 192 -1.88 15.88 7.68
N ASP A 193 -3.15 16.16 7.96
CA ASP A 193 -3.65 17.42 8.48
C ASP A 193 -3.95 17.34 9.98
N ALA A 194 -4.24 18.48 10.60
CA ALA A 194 -4.52 18.56 12.03
C ALA A 194 -5.67 17.62 12.46
N GLU A 195 -6.74 17.55 11.68
CA GLU A 195 -7.89 16.70 11.97
C GLU A 195 -7.49 15.21 12.02
N LEU A 196 -6.69 14.72 11.07
CA LEU A 196 -6.19 13.34 11.10
C LEU A 196 -5.31 13.09 12.32
N LEU A 197 -4.42 14.02 12.63
CA LEU A 197 -3.49 13.88 13.75
C LEU A 197 -4.25 13.85 15.08
N ASP A 198 -5.27 14.68 15.24
CA ASP A 198 -6.13 14.71 16.43
C ASP A 198 -6.94 13.42 16.57
N TRP A 199 -7.50 12.90 15.47
CA TRP A 199 -8.16 11.60 15.48
C TRP A 199 -7.20 10.48 15.91
N LEU A 200 -5.99 10.42 15.35
CA LEU A 200 -4.99 9.41 15.72
C LEU A 200 -4.64 9.46 17.21
N ARG A 201 -4.48 10.66 17.79
CA ARG A 201 -4.18 10.83 19.23
C ARG A 201 -5.32 10.39 20.13
N ALA A 202 -6.56 10.50 19.66
CA ALA A 202 -7.75 10.17 20.44
C ALA A 202 -8.08 8.67 20.46
N LEU A 203 -7.45 7.87 19.60
CA LEU A 203 -7.72 6.43 19.53
C LEU A 203 -7.32 5.74 20.85
N PRO A 204 -8.17 4.86 21.40
CA PRO A 204 -7.93 4.23 22.70
C PRO A 204 -6.92 3.07 22.65
N TRP A 205 -6.47 2.70 21.44
CA TRP A 205 -5.60 1.55 21.23
C TRP A 205 -4.17 1.97 20.84
N PRO A 206 -3.16 1.12 21.11
CA PRO A 206 -1.92 1.17 20.37
C PRO A 206 -2.19 1.05 18.85
N VAL A 207 -1.65 1.98 18.07
CA VAL A 207 -1.83 2.03 16.61
C VAL A 207 -0.51 1.80 15.90
N SER A 208 -0.53 0.89 14.92
CA SER A 208 0.53 0.75 13.93
C SER A 208 0.03 1.26 12.58
N LEU A 209 0.68 2.27 12.01
CA LEU A 209 0.41 2.74 10.66
C LEU A 209 1.51 2.21 9.74
N VAL A 210 1.09 1.38 8.80
CA VAL A 210 1.94 0.72 7.83
C VAL A 210 1.85 1.51 6.53
N ILE A 211 2.92 2.25 6.23
CA ILE A 211 3.08 2.91 4.94
C ILE A 211 3.54 1.93 3.86
N HIS A 212 3.39 2.34 2.61
CA HIS A 212 3.83 1.56 1.46
C HIS A 212 4.73 2.37 0.52
N ALA A 213 6.04 2.27 0.72
CA ALA A 213 7.07 2.85 -0.13
C ALA A 213 8.01 1.77 -0.67
N ASN A 214 8.34 1.82 -1.96
CA ASN A 214 9.20 0.83 -2.62
C ASN A 214 10.57 1.37 -2.99
N HIS A 215 10.76 2.70 -3.02
CA HIS A 215 12.04 3.30 -3.38
C HIS A 215 12.33 4.55 -2.51
N ALA A 216 13.61 4.81 -2.24
CA ALA A 216 14.05 5.98 -1.43
C ALA A 216 13.60 7.32 -2.03
N ASN A 217 13.53 7.42 -3.37
CA ASN A 217 13.03 8.61 -4.08
C ASN A 217 11.55 8.92 -3.77
N GLU A 218 10.81 8.02 -3.13
CA GLU A 218 9.46 8.31 -2.61
C GLU A 218 9.49 9.16 -1.33
N PHE A 219 10.65 9.58 -0.83
CA PHE A 219 10.75 10.46 0.32
C PHE A 219 11.34 11.82 -0.09
N ASP A 220 10.49 12.84 -0.15
CA ASP A 220 10.90 14.24 -0.22
C ASP A 220 10.63 14.96 1.11
N ALA A 221 10.96 16.24 1.20
CA ALA A 221 10.77 17.03 2.41
C ALA A 221 9.32 16.97 2.95
N SER A 222 8.31 17.00 2.08
CA SER A 222 6.91 16.97 2.48
C SER A 222 6.51 15.60 3.06
N VAL A 223 7.06 14.51 2.52
CA VAL A 223 6.88 13.17 3.09
C VAL A 223 7.58 13.06 4.44
N PHE A 224 8.80 13.59 4.59
CA PHE A 224 9.49 13.64 5.88
C PHE A 224 8.69 14.42 6.93
N GLU A 225 8.12 15.57 6.57
CA GLU A 225 7.24 16.35 7.44
C GLU A 225 5.99 15.56 7.86
N ALA A 226 5.33 14.90 6.90
CA ALA A 226 4.17 14.05 7.17
C ALA A 226 4.50 12.90 8.12
N MET A 227 5.64 12.21 7.93
CA MET A 227 6.05 11.12 8.83
C MET A 227 6.39 11.65 10.23
N ASN A 228 7.08 12.79 10.33
CA ASN A 228 7.37 13.42 11.62
C ASN A 228 6.08 13.82 12.36
N ALA A 229 5.11 14.38 11.65
CA ALA A 229 3.80 14.73 12.21
C ALA A 229 3.04 13.49 12.68
N LEU A 230 2.99 12.42 11.86
CA LEU A 230 2.38 11.15 12.25
C LEU A 230 3.07 10.56 13.48
N ARG A 231 4.41 10.52 13.53
CA ARG A 231 5.16 10.01 14.69
C ARG A 231 4.86 10.79 15.97
N SER A 232 4.59 12.09 15.86
CA SER A 232 4.26 12.95 17.01
C SER A 232 2.95 12.59 17.72
N THR A 233 2.09 11.77 17.10
CA THR A 233 0.84 11.28 17.72
C THR A 233 1.06 10.06 18.62
N GLY A 234 2.28 9.50 18.65
CA GLY A 234 2.63 8.32 19.44
C GLY A 234 2.41 6.98 18.74
N ILE A 235 1.96 6.99 17.48
CA ILE A 235 1.78 5.75 16.70
C ILE A 235 3.11 5.17 16.22
N THR A 236 3.13 3.86 16.01
CA THR A 236 4.28 3.18 15.39
C THR A 236 4.16 3.25 13.87
N LEU A 237 5.23 3.70 13.20
CA LEU A 237 5.31 3.75 11.74
C LEU A 237 6.15 2.59 11.20
N LEU A 238 5.57 1.85 10.26
CA LEU A 238 6.19 0.69 9.61
C LEU A 238 6.15 0.86 8.08
N ASN A 239 7.14 0.35 7.35
CA ASN A 239 7.11 0.30 5.89
C ASN A 239 6.95 -1.15 5.40
N GLU A 240 5.89 -1.42 4.66
CA GLU A 240 5.78 -2.62 3.82
C GLU A 240 6.18 -2.23 2.40
N ALA A 241 7.20 -2.88 1.84
CA ALA A 241 7.60 -2.77 0.44
C ALA A 241 7.28 -4.06 -0.31
N VAL A 242 7.21 -4.00 -1.64
CA VAL A 242 7.17 -5.15 -2.54
C VAL A 242 8.46 -5.16 -3.34
N LEU A 243 9.05 -6.34 -3.51
CA LEU A 243 10.22 -6.53 -4.37
C LEU A 243 9.77 -6.52 -5.83
N LEU A 244 10.24 -5.53 -6.58
CA LEU A 244 9.77 -5.21 -7.92
C LEU A 244 10.95 -5.06 -8.89
N ALA A 245 10.92 -5.83 -9.98
CA ALA A 245 11.95 -5.81 -11.02
C ALA A 245 12.09 -4.43 -11.67
N GLY A 246 13.32 -3.91 -11.71
CA GLY A 246 13.66 -2.58 -12.20
C GLY A 246 13.17 -1.41 -11.34
N VAL A 247 12.69 -1.66 -10.11
CA VAL A 247 12.33 -0.60 -9.15
C VAL A 247 13.25 -0.64 -7.94
N ASN A 248 13.31 -1.79 -7.25
CA ASN A 248 14.09 -1.95 -6.02
C ASN A 248 14.79 -3.31 -5.92
N ASP A 249 15.02 -3.98 -7.05
CA ASP A 249 15.66 -5.29 -7.18
C ASP A 249 17.21 -5.22 -7.13
N SER A 250 17.74 -4.30 -6.32
CA SER A 250 19.17 -4.16 -6.03
C SER A 250 19.42 -3.95 -4.54
N VAL A 251 20.58 -4.40 -4.06
CA VAL A 251 20.96 -4.22 -2.65
C VAL A 251 21.04 -2.74 -2.30
N ASP A 252 21.57 -1.90 -3.21
CA ASP A 252 21.66 -0.45 -3.01
C ASP A 252 20.29 0.20 -2.85
N ALA A 253 19.32 -0.11 -3.72
CA ALA A 253 17.98 0.45 -3.63
C ALA A 253 17.26 0.04 -2.33
N LEU A 254 17.39 -1.23 -1.92
CA LEU A 254 16.79 -1.73 -0.68
C LEU A 254 17.44 -1.14 0.57
N CYS A 255 18.78 -0.98 0.56
CA CYS A 255 19.49 -0.32 1.66
C CYS A 255 19.09 1.15 1.76
N ALA A 256 19.08 1.86 0.62
CA ALA A 256 18.68 3.27 0.57
C ALA A 256 17.23 3.47 1.04
N LEU A 257 16.30 2.60 0.63
CA LEU A 257 14.92 2.64 1.10
C LEU A 257 14.84 2.47 2.62
N SER A 258 15.58 1.52 3.17
CA SER A 258 15.56 1.21 4.60
C SER A 258 16.12 2.35 5.45
N GLU A 259 17.28 2.90 5.06
CA GLU A 259 17.91 4.05 5.71
C GLU A 259 17.05 5.31 5.61
N THR A 260 16.49 5.60 4.43
CA THR A 260 15.65 6.79 4.20
C THR A 260 14.34 6.70 4.99
N SER A 261 13.69 5.53 4.98
CA SER A 261 12.48 5.29 5.77
C SER A 261 12.76 5.48 7.27
N PHE A 262 13.89 4.95 7.76
CA PHE A 262 14.27 5.09 9.16
C PHE A 262 14.60 6.54 9.55
N ALA A 263 15.28 7.29 8.67
CA ALA A 263 15.50 8.72 8.85
C ALA A 263 14.17 9.49 8.96
N ALA A 264 13.13 9.05 8.26
CA ALA A 264 11.77 9.59 8.37
C ALA A 264 11.00 9.09 9.62
N GLY A 265 11.60 8.23 10.44
CA GLY A 265 10.98 7.64 11.63
C GLY A 265 10.13 6.40 11.36
N VAL A 266 10.32 5.75 10.22
CA VAL A 266 9.56 4.57 9.78
C VAL A 266 10.45 3.34 9.79
N LEU A 267 10.06 2.28 10.51
CA LEU A 267 10.83 1.04 10.55
C LEU A 267 10.54 0.15 9.32
N PRO A 268 11.57 -0.39 8.65
CA PRO A 268 11.38 -1.43 7.63
C PRO A 268 10.70 -2.67 8.23
N TYR A 269 9.55 -3.07 7.67
CA TYR A 269 8.75 -4.15 8.24
C TYR A 269 8.76 -5.42 7.38
N TYR A 270 8.16 -5.36 6.18
CA TYR A 270 8.22 -6.43 5.20
C TYR A 270 8.78 -5.94 3.88
N LEU A 271 9.50 -6.84 3.23
CA LEU A 271 9.73 -6.84 1.79
C LEU A 271 8.97 -8.04 1.24
N PHE A 272 7.80 -7.79 0.66
CA PHE A 272 7.00 -8.86 0.07
C PHE A 272 7.58 -9.27 -1.27
N GLN A 273 7.67 -10.57 -1.50
CA GLN A 273 7.72 -11.07 -2.87
C GLN A 273 6.41 -10.68 -3.58
N LEU A 274 6.49 -10.41 -4.89
CA LEU A 274 5.33 -10.02 -5.67
C LEU A 274 4.20 -11.06 -5.57
N ASP A 275 3.03 -10.63 -5.11
CA ASP A 275 1.82 -11.45 -5.22
C ASP A 275 1.50 -11.67 -6.69
N ARG A 276 1.37 -12.94 -7.09
CA ARG A 276 1.17 -13.34 -8.50
C ARG A 276 -0.25 -13.01 -8.97
N VAL A 277 -0.56 -11.73 -9.11
CA VAL A 277 -1.83 -11.25 -9.65
C VAL A 277 -1.71 -10.97 -11.15
N GLN A 278 -2.72 -11.36 -11.94
CA GLN A 278 -2.70 -11.14 -13.39
C GLN A 278 -2.43 -9.67 -13.74
N GLY A 279 -1.48 -9.47 -14.66
CA GLY A 279 -1.02 -8.16 -15.11
C GLY A 279 0.17 -7.57 -14.34
N THR A 280 0.81 -8.34 -13.46
CA THR A 280 1.99 -7.88 -12.70
C THR A 280 3.26 -8.67 -12.94
N ALA A 281 3.21 -9.74 -13.74
CA ALA A 281 4.31 -10.69 -13.90
C ALA A 281 5.66 -10.07 -14.32
N HIS A 282 5.63 -8.97 -15.07
CA HIS A 282 6.83 -8.23 -15.47
C HIS A 282 7.60 -7.59 -14.30
N PHE A 283 7.02 -7.52 -13.11
CA PHE A 283 7.71 -7.11 -11.88
C PHE A 283 8.34 -8.28 -11.11
N GLU A 284 8.11 -9.54 -11.50
CA GLU A 284 8.54 -10.68 -10.70
C GLU A 284 10.06 -10.78 -10.61
N VAL A 285 10.56 -10.95 -9.39
CA VAL A 285 11.95 -11.29 -9.08
C VAL A 285 11.97 -12.72 -8.54
N SER A 286 12.86 -13.57 -9.05
CA SER A 286 12.95 -14.98 -8.62
C SER A 286 13.29 -15.10 -7.13
N ASP A 287 12.89 -16.21 -6.50
CA ASP A 287 13.13 -16.43 -5.08
C ASP A 287 14.62 -16.51 -4.76
N GLU A 288 15.43 -17.11 -5.65
CA GLU A 288 16.88 -17.17 -5.52
C GLU A 288 17.49 -15.76 -5.54
N ARG A 289 17.01 -14.90 -6.45
CA ARG A 289 17.47 -13.52 -6.52
C ARG A 289 17.01 -12.72 -5.30
N ALA A 290 15.78 -12.90 -4.83
CA ALA A 290 15.27 -12.27 -3.62
C ALA A 290 16.10 -12.65 -2.37
N ALA A 291 16.45 -13.94 -2.23
CA ALA A 291 17.31 -14.45 -1.16
C ALA A 291 18.71 -13.83 -1.20
N GLN A 292 19.30 -13.70 -2.39
CA GLN A 292 20.59 -13.02 -2.57
C GLN A 292 20.52 -11.54 -2.19
N LEU A 293 19.45 -10.85 -2.61
CA LEU A 293 19.24 -9.45 -2.30
C LEU A 293 19.13 -9.22 -0.79
N ILE A 294 18.29 -9.98 -0.09
CA ILE A 294 18.12 -9.81 1.36
C ILE A 294 19.38 -10.19 2.14
N ALA A 295 20.15 -11.18 1.67
CA ALA A 295 21.47 -11.49 2.24
C ALA A 295 22.45 -10.32 2.08
N GLY A 296 22.47 -9.67 0.92
CA GLY A 296 23.27 -8.47 0.68
C GLY A 296 22.86 -7.29 1.56
N VAL A 297 21.56 -7.11 1.79
CA VAL A 297 21.03 -6.08 2.71
C VAL A 297 21.44 -6.38 4.15
N ARG A 298 21.32 -7.64 4.61
CA ARG A 298 21.75 -8.08 5.95
C ARG A 298 23.23 -7.85 6.21
N ALA A 299 24.07 -7.96 5.18
CA ALA A 299 25.50 -7.72 5.31
C ALA A 299 25.87 -6.23 5.48
N ARG A 300 24.97 -5.31 5.11
CA ARG A 300 25.22 -3.86 5.10
C ARG A 300 24.51 -3.08 6.19
N LEU A 301 23.29 -3.48 6.53
CA LEU A 301 22.44 -2.72 7.45
C LEU A 301 22.51 -3.25 8.88
N SER A 302 22.19 -2.37 9.82
CA SER A 302 21.82 -2.79 11.18
C SER A 302 20.60 -3.70 11.15
N GLY A 303 20.55 -4.71 12.02
CA GLY A 303 19.51 -5.75 11.97
C GLY A 303 18.07 -5.23 12.03
N TYR A 304 17.81 -4.15 12.79
CA TYR A 304 16.48 -3.54 12.89
C TYR A 304 16.06 -2.74 11.63
N LEU A 305 16.98 -2.53 10.68
CA LEU A 305 16.72 -1.93 9.38
C LEU A 305 16.56 -2.97 8.27
N VAL A 306 16.74 -4.26 8.58
CA VAL A 306 16.55 -5.33 7.59
C VAL A 306 15.06 -5.72 7.58
N PRO A 307 14.32 -5.47 6.48
CA PRO A 307 12.94 -5.90 6.39
C PRO A 307 12.85 -7.44 6.34
N ARG A 308 11.71 -8.00 6.76
CA ARG A 308 11.46 -9.43 6.60
C ARG A 308 11.08 -9.72 5.15
N LEU A 309 11.87 -10.55 4.45
CA LEU A 309 11.46 -11.10 3.16
C LEU A 309 10.34 -12.13 3.40
N ALA A 310 9.18 -11.92 2.78
CA ALA A 310 8.04 -12.81 2.98
C ALA A 310 7.18 -12.93 1.71
N ARG A 311 6.37 -13.99 1.63
CA ARG A 311 5.34 -14.19 0.61
C ARG A 311 4.00 -14.46 1.27
N GLU A 312 2.94 -13.89 0.70
CA GLU A 312 1.58 -14.27 1.02
C GLU A 312 1.21 -15.51 0.19
N ILE A 313 0.76 -16.58 0.86
CA ILE A 313 0.33 -17.81 0.20
C ILE A 313 -1.07 -18.12 0.72
N ALA A 314 -2.04 -18.16 -0.20
CA ALA A 314 -3.44 -18.37 0.14
C ALA A 314 -3.62 -19.68 0.95
N GLY A 315 -4.32 -19.58 2.07
CA GLY A 315 -4.63 -20.71 2.96
C GLY A 315 -3.57 -21.00 4.03
N GLU A 316 -2.41 -20.34 4.02
CA GLU A 316 -1.44 -20.49 5.11
C GLU A 316 -1.85 -19.72 6.37
N ALA A 317 -1.39 -20.19 7.53
CA ALA A 317 -1.69 -19.58 8.82
C ALA A 317 -0.89 -18.28 9.09
N SER A 318 0.11 -17.99 8.25
CA SER A 318 0.91 -16.76 8.32
C SER A 318 1.56 -16.46 6.98
N LYS A 319 1.97 -15.20 6.79
CA LYS A 319 2.93 -14.80 5.76
C LYS A 319 4.19 -15.65 5.89
N ARG A 320 4.60 -16.33 4.83
CA ARG A 320 5.73 -17.26 4.82
C ARG A 320 7.05 -16.48 4.68
N PRO A 321 7.99 -16.59 5.64
CA PRO A 321 9.34 -16.07 5.45
C PRO A 321 10.07 -16.81 4.32
N LEU A 322 10.87 -16.09 3.53
CA LEU A 322 11.74 -16.66 2.49
C LEU A 322 13.24 -16.46 2.84
#